data_AF-A0A3D9UJE4-F1
#
_entry.id   AF-A0A3D9UJE4-F1
#
_cell.length_a   1.000
_cell.length_b   1.000
_cell.length_c   1.000
_cell.angle_alpha   90.00
_cell.angle_beta   90.00
_cell.angle_gamma   90.00
#
_symmetry.space_group_name_H-M   'P 1'
#
loop_
_entity.id
_entity.type
_entity.pdbx_description
1 polymer ?
#
loop_
_entity_poly.entity_id
_entity_poly.type
_entity_poly.pdbx_seq_one_letter_code
_entity_poly.pdbx_strand_id
1 'polypeptide(L)'
;MSIQDNKHKIKALTEDELALERAKHAVTIDILYPIGIVALFAQSKDPNLLFPNTVWKYIGENKTIRLGSNVLSTGGKDAITLTDAQIPPHNHSFSATTDVFDYGTKTTNSAGAHYHDSGWGESKNDRYGYYDDTDNNYGSGHSDWDNYKFNTSTEGNHQHDVDIGSHSHAVSGTTSNTGKGEAIDITNNYIILMGWYRIE
;
A
#
# COMPACT_ATOMS: atom_id res chain seq x y z
N MET A 1 79.68 -73.77 -17.57
CA MET A 1 78.61 -73.02 -16.89
C MET A 1 78.83 -71.56 -17.25
N SER A 2 78.03 -71.02 -18.18
CA SER A 2 78.17 -69.66 -18.71
C SER A 2 77.14 -68.78 -18.00
N ILE A 3 77.60 -67.71 -17.34
CA ILE A 3 76.73 -66.66 -16.79
C ILE A 3 76.82 -65.49 -17.76
N GLN A 4 75.76 -65.28 -18.55
CA GLN A 4 75.63 -64.09 -19.37
C GLN A 4 75.13 -62.92 -18.52
N ASP A 5 75.95 -61.87 -18.49
CA ASP A 5 75.74 -60.65 -17.74
C ASP A 5 74.74 -59.75 -18.50
N ASN A 6 73.47 -59.85 -18.15
CA ASN A 6 72.38 -59.19 -18.86
C ASN A 6 72.20 -57.74 -18.35
N LYS A 7 73.12 -56.84 -18.72
CA LYS A 7 73.00 -55.40 -18.44
C LYS A 7 71.78 -54.83 -19.18
N HIS A 8 70.73 -54.51 -18.44
CA HIS A 8 69.61 -53.69 -18.91
C HIS A 8 70.15 -52.36 -19.44
N LYS A 9 70.11 -52.16 -20.76
CA LYS A 9 70.39 -50.86 -21.38
C LYS A 9 69.18 -49.96 -21.17
N ILE A 10 69.30 -48.99 -20.28
CA ILE A 10 68.37 -47.85 -20.24
C ILE A 10 68.67 -47.01 -21.49
N LYS A 11 67.71 -46.95 -22.43
CA LYS A 11 67.83 -46.08 -23.62
C LYS A 11 67.71 -44.63 -23.14
N ALA A 12 68.79 -43.86 -23.22
CA ALA A 12 68.70 -42.40 -23.11
C ALA A 12 68.00 -41.87 -24.37
N LEU A 13 66.89 -41.16 -24.19
CA LEU A 13 66.19 -40.50 -25.28
C LEU A 13 67.06 -39.36 -25.82
N THR A 14 67.01 -39.12 -27.13
CA THR A 14 67.65 -37.95 -27.74
C THR A 14 66.90 -36.67 -27.34
N GLU A 15 67.54 -35.50 -27.46
CA GLU A 15 66.88 -34.21 -27.19
C GLU A 15 65.63 -34.01 -28.06
N ASP A 16 65.63 -34.50 -29.30
CA ASP A 16 64.46 -34.45 -30.19
C ASP A 16 63.35 -35.40 -29.73
N GLU A 17 63.69 -36.60 -29.24
CA GLU A 17 62.72 -37.54 -28.66
C GLU A 17 62.13 -36.98 -27.34
N LEU A 18 62.94 -36.29 -26.54
CA LEU A 18 62.51 -35.59 -25.32
C LEU A 18 61.62 -34.38 -25.65
N ALA A 19 61.94 -33.60 -26.68
CA ALA A 19 61.13 -32.49 -27.16
C ALA A 19 59.78 -32.96 -27.69
N LEU A 20 59.77 -34.08 -28.43
CA LEU A 20 58.55 -34.69 -28.93
C LEU A 20 57.68 -35.23 -27.79
N GLU A 21 58.26 -35.90 -26.78
CA GLU A 21 57.50 -36.32 -25.60
C GLU A 21 56.95 -35.13 -24.82
N ARG A 22 57.75 -34.08 -24.60
CA ARG A 22 57.27 -32.83 -23.99
C ARG A 22 56.14 -32.19 -24.79
N ALA A 23 56.18 -32.24 -26.13
CA ALA A 23 55.14 -31.73 -27.00
C ALA A 23 53.87 -32.61 -27.00
N LYS A 24 54.00 -33.94 -26.90
CA LYS A 24 52.85 -34.85 -26.72
C LYS A 24 52.16 -34.65 -25.39
N HIS A 25 52.92 -34.28 -24.35
CA HIS A 25 52.40 -33.92 -23.04
C HIS A 25 52.06 -32.42 -22.90
N ALA A 26 52.33 -31.61 -23.93
CA ALA A 26 51.97 -30.21 -23.92
C ALA A 26 50.46 -30.10 -24.11
N VAL A 27 49.76 -29.84 -23.01
CA VAL A 27 48.34 -29.52 -23.07
C VAL A 27 48.21 -28.17 -23.76
N THR A 28 47.55 -28.14 -24.93
CA THR A 28 47.27 -26.88 -25.62
C THR A 28 46.23 -26.10 -24.84
N ILE A 29 46.25 -24.77 -24.98
CA ILE A 29 45.30 -23.89 -24.28
C ILE A 29 43.84 -24.28 -24.59
N ASP A 30 43.56 -24.72 -25.82
CA ASP A 30 42.22 -25.12 -26.27
C ASP A 30 41.72 -26.41 -25.60
N ILE A 31 42.62 -27.26 -25.09
CA ILE A 31 42.25 -28.46 -24.33
C ILE A 31 41.84 -28.08 -22.90
N LEU A 32 42.53 -27.12 -22.27
CA LEU A 32 42.20 -26.64 -20.91
C LEU A 32 41.01 -25.68 -20.91
N TYR A 33 40.94 -24.83 -21.94
CA TYR A 33 39.97 -23.75 -22.07
C TYR A 33 39.28 -23.83 -23.43
N PRO A 34 38.43 -24.85 -23.67
CA PRO A 34 37.70 -24.98 -24.91
C PRO A 34 36.74 -23.80 -25.12
N ILE A 35 36.35 -23.55 -26.39
CA ILE A 35 35.38 -22.51 -26.72
C ILE A 35 34.09 -22.71 -25.92
N GLY A 36 33.67 -21.66 -25.21
CA GLY A 36 32.48 -21.68 -24.35
C GLY A 36 32.76 -21.92 -22.86
N ILE A 37 34.00 -22.22 -22.47
CA ILE A 37 34.40 -22.25 -21.06
C ILE A 37 34.27 -20.86 -20.42
N VAL A 38 33.98 -20.83 -19.13
CA VAL A 38 34.06 -19.60 -18.31
C VAL A 38 35.24 -19.74 -17.35
N ALA A 39 36.16 -18.77 -17.41
CA ALA A 39 37.28 -18.66 -16.49
C ALA A 39 36.97 -17.59 -15.42
N LEU A 40 37.12 -17.96 -14.15
CA LEU A 40 36.92 -17.05 -13.01
C LEU A 40 38.27 -16.80 -12.33
N PHE A 41 38.63 -15.53 -12.18
CA PHE A 41 39.91 -15.12 -11.60
C PHE A 41 39.68 -14.46 -10.24
N ALA A 42 40.51 -14.81 -9.25
CA ALA A 42 40.53 -14.12 -7.95
C ALA A 42 41.24 -12.75 -7.99
N GLN A 43 41.71 -12.33 -9.17
CA GLN A 43 42.40 -11.06 -9.41
C GLN A 43 41.84 -10.43 -10.69
N SER A 44 41.90 -9.11 -10.78
CA SER A 44 41.57 -8.37 -12.00
C SER A 44 42.61 -8.63 -13.09
N LYS A 45 42.42 -9.70 -13.85
CA LYS A 45 43.27 -10.11 -14.97
C LYS A 45 42.43 -10.22 -16.23
N ASP A 46 42.98 -9.74 -17.35
CA ASP A 46 42.37 -9.90 -18.66
C ASP A 46 42.90 -11.18 -19.32
N PRO A 47 42.06 -12.21 -19.51
CA PRO A 47 42.48 -13.45 -20.16
C PRO A 47 42.92 -13.26 -21.62
N ASN A 48 42.50 -12.19 -22.31
CA ASN A 48 43.00 -11.87 -23.65
C ASN A 48 44.50 -11.51 -23.64
N LEU A 49 45.04 -11.03 -22.52
CA LEU A 49 46.47 -10.75 -22.35
C LEU A 49 47.26 -11.96 -21.82
N LEU A 50 46.59 -12.83 -21.06
CA LEU A 50 47.22 -14.01 -20.45
C LEU A 50 47.36 -15.17 -21.45
N PHE A 51 46.44 -15.27 -22.40
CA PHE A 51 46.36 -16.40 -23.34
C PHE A 51 46.40 -15.90 -24.79
N PRO A 52 47.61 -15.70 -25.36
CA PRO A 52 47.76 -15.27 -26.75
C PRO A 52 47.01 -16.18 -27.72
N ASN A 53 46.49 -15.60 -28.81
CA ASN A 53 45.70 -16.29 -29.84
C ASN A 53 44.34 -16.85 -29.38
N THR A 54 43.83 -16.43 -28.23
CA THR A 54 42.45 -16.70 -27.79
C THR A 54 41.64 -15.41 -27.69
N VAL A 55 40.31 -15.51 -27.72
CA VAL A 55 39.40 -14.37 -27.59
C VAL A 55 38.40 -14.63 -26.46
N TRP A 56 38.36 -13.73 -25.50
CA TRP A 56 37.53 -13.83 -24.30
C TRP A 56 36.58 -12.64 -24.22
N LYS A 57 35.31 -12.94 -23.91
CA LYS A 57 34.28 -11.92 -23.69
C LYS A 57 34.01 -11.77 -22.19
N TYR A 58 34.05 -10.53 -21.72
CA TYR A 58 33.69 -10.22 -20.34
C TYR A 58 32.18 -10.44 -20.10
N ILE A 59 31.84 -11.12 -19.00
CA ILE A 59 30.44 -11.50 -18.68
C ILE A 59 29.72 -10.48 -17.77
N GLY A 60 30.41 -9.39 -17.40
CA GLY A 60 29.87 -8.29 -16.61
C GLY A 60 30.19 -8.38 -15.12
N GLU A 61 29.89 -7.30 -14.41
CA GLU A 61 30.08 -7.14 -12.96
C GLU A 61 28.76 -7.28 -12.20
N ASN A 62 28.85 -7.51 -10.88
CA ASN A 62 27.72 -7.54 -9.95
C ASN A 62 26.59 -8.48 -10.43
N LYS A 63 26.98 -9.70 -10.79
CA LYS A 63 26.08 -10.75 -11.26
C LYS A 63 26.30 -12.04 -10.49
N THR A 64 25.22 -12.71 -10.19
CA THR A 64 25.23 -14.11 -9.77
C THR A 64 25.29 -15.03 -11.00
N ILE A 65 25.89 -16.21 -10.85
CA ILE A 65 25.88 -17.26 -11.87
C ILE A 65 24.70 -18.19 -11.59
N ARG A 66 23.79 -18.31 -12.56
CA ARG A 66 22.65 -19.24 -12.51
C ARG A 66 22.86 -20.36 -13.52
N LEU A 67 22.41 -21.57 -13.21
CA LEU A 67 22.43 -22.69 -14.15
C LEU A 67 21.10 -22.77 -14.92
N GLY A 68 21.14 -22.96 -16.24
CA GLY A 68 19.94 -23.07 -17.07
C GLY A 68 20.20 -23.26 -18.57
N SER A 69 19.13 -23.50 -19.33
CA SER A 69 19.20 -23.79 -20.77
C SER A 69 19.41 -22.55 -21.65
N ASN A 70 18.96 -21.38 -21.21
CA ASN A 70 19.11 -20.12 -21.95
C ASN A 70 20.47 -19.47 -21.65
N VAL A 71 21.55 -20.15 -22.06
CA VAL A 71 22.94 -19.79 -21.75
C VAL A 71 23.27 -18.37 -22.25
N LEU A 72 24.05 -17.62 -21.47
CA LEU A 72 24.42 -16.21 -21.62
C LEU A 72 23.29 -15.19 -21.50
N SER A 73 22.04 -15.61 -21.25
CA SER A 73 20.97 -14.67 -20.93
C SER A 73 21.19 -14.04 -19.55
N THR A 74 20.79 -12.78 -19.40
CA THR A 74 20.86 -12.02 -18.16
C THR A 74 19.47 -11.58 -17.72
N GLY A 75 19.26 -11.43 -16.42
CA GLY A 75 18.01 -10.92 -15.86
C GLY A 75 18.18 -10.59 -14.38
N GLY A 76 17.06 -10.40 -13.68
CA GLY A 76 17.04 -10.03 -12.27
C GLY A 76 17.48 -8.59 -12.01
N LYS A 77 17.44 -8.20 -10.73
CA LYS A 77 17.80 -6.85 -10.28
C LYS A 77 18.24 -6.90 -8.82
N ASP A 78 19.31 -6.18 -8.48
CA ASP A 78 19.84 -6.15 -7.10
C ASP A 78 19.10 -5.16 -6.19
N ALA A 79 18.26 -4.31 -6.78
CA ALA A 79 17.44 -3.35 -6.04
C ALA A 79 16.04 -3.23 -6.66
N ILE A 80 15.01 -3.35 -5.82
CA ILE A 80 13.62 -3.10 -6.20
C ILE A 80 13.10 -1.87 -5.44
N THR A 81 12.34 -1.02 -6.13
CA THR A 81 11.58 0.05 -5.50
C THR A 81 10.15 -0.43 -5.38
N LEU A 82 9.65 -0.50 -4.14
CA LEU A 82 8.27 -0.90 -3.89
C LEU A 82 7.29 0.16 -4.40
N THR A 83 6.14 -0.31 -4.83
CA THR A 83 4.98 0.49 -5.22
C THR A 83 3.79 0.13 -4.34
N ASP A 84 2.72 0.91 -4.40
CA ASP A 84 1.48 0.63 -3.66
C ASP A 84 0.96 -0.79 -3.92
N ALA A 85 1.18 -1.37 -5.10
CA ALA A 85 0.73 -2.73 -5.39
C ALA A 85 1.37 -3.79 -4.45
N GLN A 86 2.61 -3.58 -4.02
CA GLN A 86 3.39 -4.56 -3.26
C GLN A 86 3.30 -4.38 -1.76
N ILE A 87 2.69 -3.29 -1.28
CA ILE A 87 2.45 -3.09 0.14
C ILE A 87 1.18 -3.87 0.55
N PRO A 88 1.14 -4.49 1.74
CA PRO A 88 -0.08 -5.12 2.24
C PRO A 88 -1.30 -4.20 2.21
N PRO A 89 -2.50 -4.75 1.94
CA PRO A 89 -3.77 -4.03 2.07
C PRO A 89 -3.90 -3.36 3.45
N HIS A 90 -4.08 -2.04 3.47
CA HIS A 90 -4.28 -1.25 4.70
C HIS A 90 -5.18 -0.04 4.46
N ASN A 91 -5.74 0.50 5.54
CA ASN A 91 -6.48 1.75 5.57
C ASN A 91 -6.12 2.55 6.83
N HIS A 92 -6.58 3.79 6.93
CA HIS A 92 -6.34 4.65 8.07
C HIS A 92 -7.66 5.15 8.65
N SER A 93 -7.79 5.09 9.97
CA SER A 93 -8.83 5.82 10.68
C SER A 93 -8.35 7.24 11.01
N PHE A 94 -9.28 8.19 11.03
CA PHE A 94 -9.02 9.53 11.50
C PHE A 94 -10.16 10.04 12.37
N SER A 95 -9.83 10.99 13.23
CA SER A 95 -10.77 11.74 14.05
C SER A 95 -10.28 13.18 14.17
N ALA A 96 -11.19 14.13 14.06
CA ALA A 96 -10.94 15.55 14.21
C ALA A 96 -12.12 16.22 14.93
N THR A 97 -11.89 17.42 15.44
CA THR A 97 -12.93 18.28 15.96
C THR A 97 -12.98 19.52 15.09
N THR A 98 -14.18 19.95 14.71
CA THR A 98 -14.34 21.22 14.00
C THR A 98 -13.89 22.37 14.88
N ASP A 99 -13.57 23.51 14.28
CA ASP A 99 -13.47 24.73 15.06
C ASP A 99 -14.79 25.01 15.78
N VAL A 100 -14.68 25.68 16.93
CA VAL A 100 -15.86 26.12 17.67
C VAL A 100 -16.51 27.25 16.88
N PHE A 101 -17.82 27.10 16.64
CA PHE A 101 -18.63 28.15 16.05
C PHE A 101 -19.76 28.51 17.00
N ASP A 102 -19.98 29.80 17.18
CA ASP A 102 -21.06 30.33 17.99
C ASP A 102 -22.23 30.74 17.10
N TYR A 103 -23.33 29.98 17.20
CA TYR A 103 -24.56 30.32 16.51
C TYR A 103 -25.33 31.45 17.21
N GLY A 104 -24.95 31.77 18.45
CA GLY A 104 -25.65 32.71 19.31
C GLY A 104 -27.11 32.34 19.48
N THR A 105 -27.93 33.37 19.64
CA THR A 105 -29.38 33.24 19.77
C THR A 105 -30.08 33.28 18.41
N LYS A 106 -31.08 32.41 18.21
CA LYS A 106 -31.94 32.37 17.02
C LYS A 106 -33.41 32.50 17.42
N THR A 107 -34.15 33.28 16.64
CA THR A 107 -35.57 33.53 16.88
C THR A 107 -36.43 32.53 16.13
N THR A 108 -37.47 31.99 16.76
CA THR A 108 -38.44 31.07 16.14
C THR A 108 -39.27 31.80 15.09
N ASN A 109 -39.95 31.06 14.20
CA ASN A 109 -41.01 31.65 13.41
C ASN A 109 -42.20 32.03 14.31
N SER A 110 -43.07 32.88 13.78
CA SER A 110 -44.27 33.35 14.48
C SER A 110 -45.49 32.67 13.88
N ALA A 111 -46.34 32.05 14.71
CA ALA A 111 -47.49 31.25 14.26
C ALA A 111 -48.78 32.07 14.08
N GLY A 112 -48.72 33.40 14.27
CA GLY A 112 -49.88 34.26 14.26
C GLY A 112 -50.50 34.40 15.66
N ALA A 113 -51.15 35.53 15.86
CA ALA A 113 -51.93 35.78 17.06
C ALA A 113 -53.18 34.87 17.07
N HIS A 114 -53.40 34.15 18.17
CA HIS A 114 -54.63 33.41 18.40
C HIS A 114 -55.12 33.60 19.85
N TYR A 115 -56.42 33.42 20.04
CA TYR A 115 -57.09 33.51 21.33
C TYR A 115 -57.39 32.11 21.87
N HIS A 116 -57.39 31.94 23.19
CA HIS A 116 -57.97 30.78 23.85
C HIS A 116 -59.36 31.13 24.39
N ASP A 117 -60.17 30.12 24.68
CA ASP A 117 -61.40 30.34 25.43
C ASP A 117 -61.08 30.56 26.92
N SER A 118 -61.89 31.38 27.58
CA SER A 118 -61.85 31.59 29.02
C SER A 118 -63.17 31.13 29.65
N GLY A 119 -63.05 30.36 30.74
CA GLY A 119 -64.20 29.78 31.46
C GLY A 119 -64.87 30.73 32.46
N TRP A 120 -64.74 32.04 32.27
CA TRP A 120 -65.19 33.06 33.25
C TRP A 120 -66.15 34.09 32.62
N GLY A 121 -66.70 33.82 31.45
CA GLY A 121 -67.63 34.76 30.83
C GLY A 121 -68.98 34.73 31.53
N GLU A 122 -69.46 35.90 31.94
CA GLU A 122 -70.76 36.11 32.56
C GLU A 122 -71.42 37.30 31.87
N SER A 123 -72.62 37.11 31.32
CA SER A 123 -73.35 38.11 30.55
C SER A 123 -72.67 38.56 29.24
N LYS A 124 -73.34 39.43 28.47
CA LYS A 124 -72.89 39.88 27.15
C LYS A 124 -71.93 41.08 27.18
N ASN A 125 -70.95 41.09 28.09
CA ASN A 125 -70.02 42.22 28.28
C ASN A 125 -68.55 41.78 28.31
N ASP A 126 -68.05 41.24 27.21
CA ASP A 126 -66.66 40.79 27.10
C ASP A 126 -65.66 41.88 26.65
N ARG A 127 -64.40 41.72 27.08
CA ARG A 127 -63.26 42.60 26.79
C ARG A 127 -62.53 42.29 25.48
N TYR A 128 -62.54 41.05 24.98
CA TYR A 128 -61.73 40.59 23.83
C TYR A 128 -62.51 39.84 22.71
N GLY A 129 -63.84 39.93 22.71
CA GLY A 129 -64.78 39.15 21.89
C GLY A 129 -65.14 37.75 22.45
N TYR A 130 -66.21 37.17 21.89
CA TYR A 130 -66.63 35.80 22.19
C TYR A 130 -65.85 34.80 21.33
N TYR A 131 -65.54 33.63 21.89
CA TYR A 131 -64.85 32.54 21.18
C TYR A 131 -65.78 31.86 20.17
N ASP A 132 -67.04 31.68 20.54
CA ASP A 132 -68.14 31.22 19.71
C ASP A 132 -69.47 31.80 20.24
N ASP A 133 -70.57 31.53 19.55
CA ASP A 133 -71.91 31.98 19.94
C ASP A 133 -72.59 31.03 20.95
N THR A 134 -71.85 30.14 21.61
CA THR A 134 -72.45 29.23 22.60
C THR A 134 -72.65 29.94 23.94
N ASP A 135 -73.78 29.62 24.58
CA ASP A 135 -74.13 30.02 25.94
C ASP A 135 -74.37 28.76 26.81
N ASN A 136 -74.60 28.95 28.11
CA ASN A 136 -74.73 27.85 29.06
C ASN A 136 -73.47 26.99 29.26
N ASN A 137 -72.30 27.62 29.11
CA ASN A 137 -71.02 26.98 29.40
C ASN A 137 -70.72 26.94 30.91
N TYR A 138 -69.66 26.23 31.31
CA TYR A 138 -69.24 26.17 32.70
C TYR A 138 -68.47 27.45 33.08
N GLY A 139 -69.03 28.24 34.00
CA GLY A 139 -68.44 29.48 34.52
C GLY A 139 -67.62 29.27 35.80
N SER A 140 -67.49 30.32 36.60
CA SER A 140 -66.75 30.39 37.90
C SER A 140 -67.05 29.25 38.90
N GLY A 141 -68.20 28.57 38.78
CA GLY A 141 -68.52 27.44 39.66
C GLY A 141 -69.65 26.50 39.22
N HIS A 142 -70.42 26.86 38.19
CA HIS A 142 -71.45 26.01 37.59
C HIS A 142 -71.80 26.52 36.18
N SER A 143 -72.62 25.77 35.44
CA SER A 143 -73.22 26.23 34.19
C SER A 143 -74.57 26.91 34.44
N ASP A 144 -74.82 28.03 33.78
CA ASP A 144 -76.09 28.75 33.75
C ASP A 144 -76.25 29.48 32.41
N TRP A 145 -77.45 29.98 32.13
CA TRP A 145 -77.88 30.41 30.79
C TRP A 145 -77.11 31.60 30.19
N ASP A 146 -76.30 32.32 30.96
CA ASP A 146 -75.53 33.49 30.50
C ASP A 146 -74.01 33.35 30.64
N ASN A 147 -73.52 32.11 30.83
CA ASN A 147 -72.10 31.81 30.73
C ASN A 147 -71.66 31.64 29.28
N TYR A 148 -70.96 32.64 28.76
CA TYR A 148 -70.36 32.65 27.42
C TYR A 148 -68.87 32.31 27.46
N LYS A 149 -68.33 31.77 26.35
CA LYS A 149 -66.88 31.63 26.19
C LYS A 149 -66.26 32.94 25.71
N PHE A 150 -65.61 33.65 26.62
CA PHE A 150 -64.87 34.86 26.27
C PHE A 150 -63.49 34.52 25.73
N ASN A 151 -62.98 35.31 24.78
CA ASN A 151 -61.60 35.20 24.32
C ASN A 151 -60.64 35.69 25.39
N THR A 152 -59.48 35.04 25.50
CA THR A 152 -58.34 35.65 26.20
C THR A 152 -57.80 36.85 25.41
N SER A 153 -56.77 37.55 25.91
CA SER A 153 -55.97 38.41 25.04
C SER A 153 -55.11 37.55 24.10
N THR A 154 -54.75 38.09 22.93
CA THR A 154 -53.72 37.50 22.06
C THR A 154 -52.32 37.93 22.46
N GLU A 155 -52.19 39.07 23.15
CA GLU A 155 -50.92 39.78 23.38
C GLU A 155 -50.09 39.98 22.09
N GLY A 156 -50.76 39.96 20.93
CA GLY A 156 -50.14 40.09 19.62
C GLY A 156 -49.31 38.87 19.20
N ASN A 157 -48.79 38.96 17.97
CA ASN A 157 -47.95 37.92 17.41
C ASN A 157 -46.54 38.03 18.03
N HIS A 158 -46.02 36.95 18.60
CA HIS A 158 -44.69 36.95 19.20
C HIS A 158 -43.85 35.77 18.72
N GLN A 159 -42.57 35.84 19.03
CA GLN A 159 -41.56 34.85 18.72
C GLN A 159 -40.75 34.59 19.98
N HIS A 160 -40.09 33.42 20.02
CA HIS A 160 -39.18 33.07 21.10
C HIS A 160 -37.75 33.07 20.59
N ASP A 161 -36.83 33.38 21.50
CA ASP A 161 -35.40 33.28 21.26
C ASP A 161 -34.86 31.98 21.86
N VAL A 162 -34.05 31.28 21.08
CA VAL A 162 -33.38 30.03 21.45
C VAL A 162 -31.88 30.26 21.39
N ASP A 163 -31.22 30.12 22.54
CA ASP A 163 -29.77 30.15 22.59
C ASP A 163 -29.18 28.81 22.15
N ILE A 164 -28.41 28.83 21.05
CA ILE A 164 -27.70 27.65 20.52
C ILE A 164 -26.26 27.64 21.02
N GLY A 165 -25.68 28.84 21.20
CA GLY A 165 -24.34 29.03 21.74
C GLY A 165 -23.19 28.42 20.92
N SER A 166 -22.01 28.50 21.52
CA SER A 166 -20.76 27.98 20.95
C SER A 166 -20.66 26.47 21.10
N HIS A 167 -20.52 25.77 19.98
CA HIS A 167 -20.22 24.34 20.00
C HIS A 167 -19.33 23.92 18.83
N SER A 168 -18.86 22.68 18.90
CA SER A 168 -18.07 22.02 17.85
C SER A 168 -18.59 20.61 17.66
N HIS A 169 -18.21 19.99 16.55
CA HIS A 169 -18.56 18.61 16.24
C HIS A 169 -17.32 17.73 16.17
N ALA A 170 -17.44 16.50 16.65
CA ALA A 170 -16.49 15.44 16.34
C ALA A 170 -16.80 14.87 14.96
N VAL A 171 -15.76 14.71 14.14
CA VAL A 171 -15.83 14.08 12.82
C VAL A 171 -14.82 12.95 12.79
N SER A 172 -15.22 11.80 12.28
CA SER A 172 -14.33 10.64 12.15
C SER A 172 -14.66 9.84 10.90
N GLY A 173 -13.68 9.09 10.42
CA GLY A 173 -13.88 8.23 9.27
C GLY A 173 -12.74 7.24 9.08
N THR A 174 -12.81 6.49 7.99
CA THR A 174 -11.77 5.56 7.55
C THR A 174 -11.54 5.76 6.07
N THR A 175 -10.28 5.80 5.65
CA THR A 175 -9.93 5.89 4.22
C THR A 175 -10.32 4.62 3.49
N SER A 176 -10.38 4.69 2.17
CA SER A 176 -10.37 3.48 1.35
C SER A 176 -9.08 2.67 1.58
N ASN A 177 -9.14 1.40 1.19
CA ASN A 177 -8.00 0.51 1.31
C ASN A 177 -6.96 0.79 0.20
N THR A 178 -5.69 0.87 0.57
CA THR A 178 -4.53 0.96 -0.31
C THR A 178 -3.68 -0.28 -0.12
N GLY A 179 -2.90 -0.69 -1.12
CA GLY A 179 -2.15 -1.94 -1.06
C GLY A 179 -2.90 -3.11 -1.68
N LYS A 180 -2.16 -3.99 -2.34
CA LYS A 180 -2.67 -5.28 -2.88
C LYS A 180 -1.90 -6.48 -2.35
N GLY A 181 -0.71 -6.28 -1.78
CA GLY A 181 0.15 -7.37 -1.31
C GLY A 181 0.70 -8.24 -2.45
N GLU A 182 0.87 -7.66 -3.64
CA GLU A 182 1.44 -8.38 -4.78
C GLU A 182 2.88 -8.85 -4.51
N ALA A 183 3.24 -10.00 -5.09
CA ALA A 183 4.57 -10.57 -4.93
C ALA A 183 5.66 -9.65 -5.53
N ILE A 184 6.85 -9.70 -4.94
CA ILE A 184 8.06 -9.07 -5.47
C ILE A 184 9.01 -10.12 -6.02
N ASP A 185 9.67 -9.81 -7.14
CA ASP A 185 10.80 -10.60 -7.62
C ASP A 185 12.06 -10.16 -6.87
N ILE A 186 12.66 -11.11 -6.16
CA ILE A 186 13.91 -10.93 -5.39
C ILE A 186 15.11 -11.56 -6.10
N THR A 187 14.96 -11.95 -7.37
CA THR A 187 16.03 -12.56 -8.15
C THR A 187 17.14 -11.54 -8.38
N ASN A 188 18.34 -11.83 -7.85
CA ASN A 188 19.51 -10.98 -8.06
C ASN A 188 19.84 -10.84 -9.54
N ASN A 189 20.56 -9.79 -9.92
CA ASN A 189 21.10 -9.67 -11.25
C ASN A 189 21.95 -10.91 -11.57
N TYR A 190 21.72 -11.54 -12.72
CA TYR A 190 22.36 -12.82 -13.05
C TYR A 190 22.82 -12.91 -14.50
N ILE A 191 23.68 -13.90 -14.74
CA ILE A 191 23.95 -14.50 -16.05
C ILE A 191 23.72 -16.00 -15.96
N ILE A 192 23.11 -16.59 -16.99
CA ILE A 192 22.89 -18.04 -17.07
C ILE A 192 24.07 -18.73 -17.73
N LEU A 193 24.64 -19.74 -17.08
CA LEU A 193 25.63 -20.67 -17.64
C LEU A 193 25.09 -22.09 -17.68
N MET A 194 25.78 -22.97 -18.40
CA MET A 194 25.48 -24.39 -18.42
C MET A 194 26.33 -25.12 -17.38
N GLY A 195 25.70 -26.00 -16.60
CA GLY A 195 26.38 -26.84 -15.63
C GLY A 195 26.30 -28.30 -16.04
N TRP A 196 27.42 -29.02 -15.91
CA TRP A 196 27.49 -30.46 -16.14
C TRP A 196 28.20 -31.07 -14.94
N TYR A 197 27.75 -32.24 -14.51
CA TYR A 197 28.48 -33.07 -13.56
C TYR A 197 28.74 -34.42 -14.21
N ARG A 198 29.97 -34.92 -14.05
CA ARG A 198 30.39 -36.19 -14.63
C ARG A 198 29.92 -37.33 -13.71
N ILE A 199 29.23 -38.31 -14.27
CA ILE A 199 28.72 -39.48 -13.54
C ILE A 199 29.56 -40.75 -13.72
N GLU A 200 30.48 -40.75 -14.70
CA GLU A 200 31.40 -41.85 -15.05
C GLU A 200 32.62 -41.33 -15.82
#